data_AF-A0A6I5CA11-F1
#
_entry.id   AF-A0A6I5CA11-F1
#
_cell.length_a   1.000
_cell.length_b   1.000
_cell.length_c   1.000
_cell.angle_alpha   90.00
_cell.angle_beta   90.00
_cell.angle_gamma   90.00
#
_symmetry.space_group_name_H-M   'P 1'
#
loop_
_entity.id
_entity.type
_entity.pdbx_description
1 polymer ?
#
loop_
_entity_poly.entity_id
_entity_poly.type
_entity_poly.pdbx_seq_one_letter_code
_entity_poly.pdbx_strand_id
1 'polypeptide(L)'
;RRGPASTPARAARLAEAHPALLIVWDVLALPTGDVRARPYEWRRAAMLDVLAGLPSPTRIQAVSASDDREVARAWYDSLQDTGVEGVVAKPGGSPYRAGRSSGWQKVRHAETVDADVVGYKGAPLRPRTLAVRLPDGRTALSQRIGARLAAEVAPLLAAATVTGRARTSAGDAYTAAATGIVVEVLAGTTRHAVCTVTRVR
;
A
#
# COMPACT_ATOMS: atom_id res chain seq x y z
N ARG A 1 17.33 -13.22 -14.49
CA ARG A 1 16.39 -14.21 -15.07
C ARG A 1 15.10 -13.49 -15.46
N ARG A 2 14.91 -13.17 -16.74
CA ARG A 2 13.62 -12.67 -17.28
C ARG A 2 12.68 -13.88 -17.38
N GLY A 3 11.46 -13.78 -16.85
CA GLY A 3 10.44 -14.83 -16.99
C GLY A 3 10.07 -15.05 -18.46
N PRO A 4 9.36 -16.14 -18.80
CA PRO A 4 9.06 -16.53 -20.18
C PRO A 4 8.25 -15.41 -20.83
N ALA A 5 8.93 -14.61 -21.66
CA ALA A 5 8.35 -13.49 -22.37
C ALA A 5 7.34 -14.02 -23.39
N SER A 6 6.10 -13.52 -23.31
CA SER A 6 5.11 -13.68 -24.35
C SER A 6 5.71 -13.29 -25.70
N THR A 7 5.66 -14.17 -26.70
CA THR A 7 6.03 -13.79 -28.07
C THR A 7 5.17 -12.61 -28.55
N PRO A 8 5.66 -11.77 -29.48
CA PRO A 8 4.87 -10.66 -30.04
C PRO A 8 3.49 -11.11 -30.53
N ALA A 9 3.41 -12.30 -31.15
CA ALA A 9 2.15 -12.91 -31.57
C ALA A 9 1.20 -13.23 -30.39
N ARG A 10 1.73 -13.74 -29.27
CA ARG A 10 0.93 -13.97 -28.06
C ARG A 10 0.49 -12.65 -27.42
N ALA A 11 1.34 -11.63 -27.41
CA ALA A 11 1.01 -10.31 -26.89
C ALA A 11 -0.09 -9.62 -27.72
N ALA A 12 0.00 -9.67 -29.06
CA ALA A 12 -1.02 -9.16 -29.97
C ALA A 12 -2.38 -9.84 -29.73
N ARG A 13 -2.40 -11.18 -29.71
CA ARG A 13 -3.62 -11.94 -29.41
C ARG A 13 -4.22 -11.61 -28.05
N LEU A 14 -3.39 -11.42 -27.02
CA LEU A 14 -3.86 -11.02 -25.69
C LEU A 14 -4.40 -9.58 -25.68
N ALA A 15 -3.81 -8.66 -26.45
CA ALA A 15 -4.28 -7.29 -26.56
C ALA A 15 -5.63 -7.19 -27.30
N GLU A 16 -5.87 -8.08 -28.27
CA GLU A 16 -7.17 -8.24 -28.93
C GLU A 16 -8.22 -8.81 -27.98
N ALA A 17 -7.90 -9.90 -27.28
CA ALA A 17 -8.82 -10.57 -26.37
C ALA A 17 -9.10 -9.77 -25.07
N HIS A 18 -8.13 -8.98 -24.62
CA HIS A 18 -8.16 -8.20 -23.38
C HIS A 18 -7.67 -6.78 -23.64
N PRO A 19 -8.53 -5.91 -24.21
CA PRO A 19 -8.15 -4.54 -24.51
C PRO A 19 -7.80 -3.78 -23.22
N ALA A 20 -6.60 -3.18 -23.20
CA ALA A 20 -6.16 -2.34 -22.09
C ALA A 20 -6.33 -0.85 -22.40
N LEU A 21 -6.59 -0.07 -21.35
CA LEU A 21 -6.48 1.39 -21.35
C LEU A 21 -5.17 1.79 -20.67
N LEU A 22 -4.42 2.70 -21.30
CA LEU A 22 -3.22 3.28 -20.70
C LEU A 22 -3.61 4.57 -19.99
N ILE A 23 -3.58 4.55 -18.65
CA ILE A 23 -3.80 5.75 -17.83
C ILE A 23 -2.45 6.39 -17.52
N VAL A 24 -2.20 7.57 -18.08
CA VAL A 24 -0.93 8.31 -17.91
C VAL A 24 -1.05 9.40 -16.85
N TRP A 25 0.05 9.70 -16.15
CA TRP A 25 0.04 10.62 -15.00
C TRP A 25 1.19 11.62 -14.94
N ASP A 26 2.15 11.53 -15.85
CA ASP A 26 3.29 12.44 -15.98
C ASP A 26 3.89 12.35 -17.40
N VAL A 27 4.66 13.36 -17.78
CA VAL A 27 5.51 13.35 -18.98
C VAL A 27 6.94 13.68 -18.57
N LEU A 28 7.89 12.85 -19.00
CA LEU A 28 9.30 12.97 -18.59
C LEU A 28 10.19 13.56 -19.70
N ALA A 29 9.75 13.48 -20.95
CA ALA A 29 10.43 14.04 -22.10
C ALA A 29 9.40 14.45 -23.15
N LEU A 30 9.75 15.48 -23.92
CA LEU A 30 9.05 15.95 -25.10
C LEU A 30 10.01 15.88 -26.30
N PRO A 31 9.55 16.11 -27.54
CA PRO A 31 10.46 16.24 -28.69
C PRO A 31 11.54 17.31 -28.49
N THR A 32 11.27 18.33 -27.67
CA THR A 32 12.23 19.38 -27.29
C THR A 32 13.28 18.94 -26.26
N GLY A 33 13.17 17.74 -25.70
CA GLY A 33 14.12 17.16 -24.75
C GLY A 33 13.54 16.74 -23.40
N ASP A 34 14.44 16.49 -22.45
CA ASP A 34 14.12 16.07 -21.09
C ASP A 34 13.42 17.20 -20.31
N VAL A 35 12.28 16.89 -19.68
CA VAL A 35 11.50 17.84 -18.89
C VAL A 35 11.39 17.45 -17.42
N ARG A 36 12.15 16.44 -16.95
CA ARG A 36 12.11 15.96 -15.55
C ARG A 36 12.46 17.05 -14.54
N ALA A 37 13.28 18.02 -14.92
CA ALA A 37 13.64 19.15 -14.06
C ALA A 37 12.52 20.20 -13.90
N ARG A 38 11.49 20.18 -14.76
CA ARG A 38 10.35 21.10 -14.69
C ARG A 38 9.42 20.72 -13.51
N PRO A 39 8.67 21.67 -12.92
CA PRO A 39 7.62 21.39 -11.93
C PRO A 39 6.56 20.39 -12.43
N TYR A 40 5.94 19.63 -11.52
CA TYR A 40 4.90 18.65 -11.87
C TYR A 40 3.70 19.31 -12.56
N GLU A 41 3.27 20.49 -12.12
CA GLU A 41 2.16 21.23 -12.76
C GLU A 41 2.45 21.51 -14.23
N TRP A 42 3.67 21.99 -14.53
CA TRP A 42 4.12 22.22 -15.89
C TRP A 42 4.12 20.93 -16.71
N ARG A 43 4.67 19.84 -16.15
CA ARG A 43 4.70 18.53 -16.82
C ARG A 43 3.29 17.99 -17.04
N ARG A 44 2.37 18.17 -16.10
CA ARG A 44 0.97 17.76 -16.24
C ARG A 44 0.29 18.52 -17.39
N ALA A 45 0.45 19.84 -17.46
CA ALA A 45 -0.09 20.64 -18.56
C ALA A 45 0.46 20.15 -19.91
N ALA A 46 1.78 20.00 -20.03
CA ALA A 46 2.40 19.49 -21.25
C ALA A 46 1.94 18.07 -21.63
N MET A 47 1.70 17.20 -20.64
CA MET A 47 1.14 15.86 -20.87
C MET A 47 -0.29 15.96 -21.44
N LEU A 48 -1.12 16.85 -20.90
CA LEU A 48 -2.49 17.05 -21.40
C LEU A 48 -2.49 17.58 -22.83
N ASP A 49 -1.58 18.49 -23.17
CA ASP A 49 -1.42 19.00 -24.54
C ASP A 49 -1.04 17.88 -25.51
N VAL A 50 -0.11 17.00 -25.12
CA VAL A 50 0.26 15.81 -25.92
C VAL A 50 -0.94 14.88 -26.13
N LEU A 51 -1.74 14.65 -25.09
CA LEU A 51 -2.93 13.80 -25.19
C LEU A 51 -4.03 14.42 -26.06
N ALA A 52 -4.21 15.73 -26.02
CA ALA A 52 -5.18 16.45 -26.85
C ALA A 52 -4.86 16.36 -28.35
N GLY A 53 -3.58 16.15 -28.70
CA GLY A 53 -3.14 15.93 -30.08
C GLY A 53 -3.30 14.49 -30.60
N LEU A 54 -3.76 13.54 -29.76
CA LEU A 54 -3.93 12.16 -30.19
C LEU A 54 -5.21 11.97 -31.04
N PRO A 55 -5.19 11.07 -32.04
CA PRO A 55 -6.37 10.76 -32.82
C PRO A 55 -7.46 10.11 -31.95
N SER A 56 -8.72 10.43 -32.24
CA SER A 56 -9.89 9.82 -31.60
C SER A 56 -10.44 8.66 -32.43
N PRO A 57 -10.83 7.52 -31.82
CA PRO A 57 -10.74 7.22 -30.40
C PRO A 57 -9.33 6.80 -29.96
N THR A 58 -8.88 7.26 -28.80
CA THR A 58 -7.61 6.84 -28.19
C THR A 58 -7.85 5.94 -26.97
N ARG A 59 -6.95 4.97 -26.77
CA ARG A 59 -6.90 4.12 -25.57
C ARG A 59 -5.98 4.67 -24.48
N ILE A 60 -5.46 5.88 -24.67
CA ILE A 60 -4.59 6.57 -23.72
C ILE A 60 -5.39 7.69 -23.07
N GLN A 61 -5.46 7.71 -21.75
CA GLN A 61 -6.21 8.71 -20.98
C GLN A 61 -5.35 9.29 -19.88
N ALA A 62 -5.58 10.55 -19.51
CA ALA A 62 -4.95 11.12 -18.32
C ALA A 62 -5.60 10.56 -17.06
N VAL A 63 -4.81 10.36 -16.01
CA VAL A 63 -5.34 10.17 -14.66
C VAL A 63 -6.06 11.44 -14.20
N SER A 64 -7.22 11.28 -13.56
CA SER A 64 -7.88 12.35 -12.82
C SER A 64 -6.91 12.94 -11.79
N ALA A 65 -6.86 14.27 -11.70
CA ALA A 65 -6.12 14.96 -10.65
C ALA A 65 -6.82 16.27 -10.32
N SER A 66 -6.68 16.69 -9.07
CA SER A 66 -7.20 17.94 -8.54
C SER A 66 -6.21 18.46 -7.50
N ASP A 67 -6.14 19.77 -7.36
CA ASP A 67 -5.49 20.48 -6.26
C ASP A 67 -6.44 20.74 -5.08
N ASP A 68 -7.74 20.46 -5.25
CA ASP A 68 -8.75 20.53 -4.21
C ASP A 68 -8.71 19.26 -3.34
N ARG A 69 -8.46 19.48 -2.05
CA ARG A 69 -8.42 18.43 -1.04
C ARG A 69 -9.77 17.73 -0.88
N GLU A 70 -10.90 18.43 -0.98
CA GLU A 70 -12.22 17.85 -0.81
C GLU A 70 -12.57 16.95 -2.00
N VAL A 71 -12.18 17.34 -3.21
CA VAL A 71 -12.30 16.47 -4.41
C VAL A 71 -11.44 15.21 -4.24
N ALA A 72 -10.18 15.36 -3.81
CA ALA A 72 -9.31 14.22 -3.56
C ALA A 72 -9.86 13.29 -2.46
N ARG A 73 -10.49 13.86 -1.43
CA ARG A 73 -11.13 13.11 -0.35
C ARG A 73 -12.35 12.34 -0.87
N ALA A 74 -13.20 12.98 -1.65
CA ALA A 74 -14.35 12.33 -2.27
C ALA A 74 -13.93 11.17 -3.17
N TRP A 75 -12.87 11.33 -3.97
CA TRP A 75 -12.32 10.24 -4.78
C TRP A 75 -11.79 9.09 -3.95
N TYR A 76 -11.07 9.39 -2.87
CA TYR A 76 -10.63 8.37 -1.93
C TYR A 76 -11.87 7.62 -1.39
N ASP A 77 -12.83 8.31 -0.78
CA ASP A 77 -13.96 7.64 -0.13
C ASP A 77 -14.89 6.86 -1.10
N SER A 78 -14.97 7.25 -2.39
CA SER A 78 -15.96 6.68 -3.34
C SER A 78 -15.42 5.74 -4.41
N LEU A 79 -14.13 5.81 -4.77
CA LEU A 79 -13.61 5.02 -5.90
C LEU A 79 -13.08 3.64 -5.51
N GLN A 80 -13.04 3.29 -4.23
CA GLN A 80 -12.56 2.00 -3.75
C GLN A 80 -13.28 0.82 -4.44
N ASP A 81 -14.61 0.89 -4.55
CA ASP A 81 -15.46 -0.17 -5.13
C ASP A 81 -15.22 -0.35 -6.64
N THR A 82 -14.57 0.60 -7.30
CA THR A 82 -14.17 0.51 -8.71
C THR A 82 -12.81 -0.17 -8.92
N GLY A 83 -12.17 -0.61 -7.84
CA GLY A 83 -10.83 -1.20 -7.85
C GLY A 83 -9.70 -0.18 -7.75
N VAL A 84 -10.00 1.10 -7.48
CA VAL A 84 -8.98 2.13 -7.23
C VAL A 84 -8.45 1.96 -5.80
N GLU A 85 -7.15 1.68 -5.67
CA GLU A 85 -6.51 1.41 -4.37
C GLU A 85 -6.41 2.65 -3.45
N GLY A 86 -6.65 3.85 -3.97
CA GLY A 86 -6.54 5.13 -3.26
C GLY A 86 -5.93 6.22 -4.14
N VAL A 87 -5.33 7.24 -3.50
CA VAL A 87 -4.81 8.44 -4.19
C VAL A 87 -3.31 8.60 -4.02
N VAL A 88 -2.68 9.38 -4.91
CA VAL A 88 -1.26 9.76 -4.82
C VAL A 88 -1.17 11.27 -4.77
N ALA A 89 -0.71 11.83 -3.66
CA ALA A 89 -0.41 13.25 -3.54
C ALA A 89 1.03 13.53 -4.01
N LYS A 90 1.18 14.57 -4.83
CA LYS A 90 2.45 15.03 -5.39
C LYS A 90 2.56 16.55 -5.21
N PRO A 91 3.67 17.10 -4.71
CA PRO A 91 3.89 18.53 -4.68
C PRO A 91 3.94 19.09 -6.10
N GLY A 92 3.06 20.03 -6.43
CA GLY A 92 2.95 20.61 -7.77
C GLY A 92 4.24 21.26 -8.28
N GLY A 93 4.98 21.92 -7.39
CA GLY A 93 6.28 22.53 -7.68
C GLY A 93 7.46 21.57 -7.86
N SER A 94 7.28 20.26 -7.66
CA SER A 94 8.42 19.32 -7.57
C SER A 94 8.93 18.83 -8.93
N PRO A 95 10.27 18.72 -9.11
CA PRO A 95 10.84 18.02 -10.25
C PRO A 95 10.64 16.50 -10.12
N TYR A 96 10.70 15.79 -11.23
CA TYR A 96 10.72 14.33 -11.22
C TYR A 96 12.09 13.82 -10.75
N ARG A 97 12.08 12.95 -9.73
CA ARG A 97 13.28 12.26 -9.22
C ARG A 97 13.13 10.77 -9.43
N ALA A 98 14.07 10.16 -10.15
CA ALA A 98 14.09 8.71 -10.35
C ALA A 98 14.39 7.99 -9.03
N GLY A 99 13.79 6.82 -8.83
CA GLY A 99 13.94 6.03 -7.61
C GLY A 99 12.95 6.42 -6.51
N ARG A 100 13.26 6.08 -5.26
CA ARG A 100 12.39 6.34 -4.11
C ARG A 100 12.43 7.83 -3.77
N SER A 101 11.33 8.52 -4.03
CA SER A 101 11.14 9.94 -3.65
C SER A 101 10.28 10.03 -2.40
N SER A 102 10.72 10.84 -1.42
CA SER A 102 9.89 11.22 -0.27
C SER A 102 8.77 12.19 -0.63
N GLY A 103 8.82 12.78 -1.82
CA GLY A 103 7.84 13.80 -2.25
C GLY A 103 6.50 13.21 -2.68
N TRP A 104 6.42 11.93 -3.05
CA TRP A 104 5.14 11.32 -3.45
C TRP A 104 4.55 10.54 -2.28
N GLN A 105 3.32 10.88 -1.90
CA GLN A 105 2.61 10.21 -0.82
C GLN A 105 1.51 9.37 -1.41
N LYS A 106 1.64 8.04 -1.31
CA LYS A 106 0.57 7.12 -1.68
C LYS A 106 -0.33 6.91 -0.47
N VAL A 107 -1.57 7.37 -0.58
CA VAL A 107 -2.63 7.18 0.41
C VAL A 107 -3.53 6.07 -0.11
N ARG A 108 -3.37 4.86 0.43
CA ARG A 108 -4.16 3.70 0.03
C ARG A 108 -5.31 3.50 1.00
N HIS A 109 -6.41 2.94 0.50
CA HIS A 109 -7.37 2.26 1.36
C HIS A 109 -6.62 1.19 2.14
N ALA A 110 -6.57 1.41 3.43
CA ALA A 110 -6.07 0.47 4.40
C ALA A 110 -7.29 -0.20 4.98
N GLU A 111 -7.62 -1.41 4.52
CA GLU A 111 -8.52 -2.27 5.29
C GLU A 111 -7.77 -2.65 6.56
N THR A 112 -8.09 -1.94 7.64
CA THR A 112 -7.71 -2.40 8.97
C THR A 112 -8.76 -3.38 9.44
N VAL A 113 -8.31 -4.50 9.99
CA VAL A 113 -9.18 -5.45 10.67
C VAL A 113 -8.83 -5.46 12.14
N ASP A 114 -9.79 -5.80 12.98
CA ASP A 114 -9.51 -6.12 14.37
C ASP A 114 -8.97 -7.55 14.46
N ALA A 115 -7.91 -7.72 15.25
CA ALA A 115 -7.22 -8.99 15.41
C ALA A 115 -6.86 -9.24 16.88
N ASP A 116 -7.00 -10.49 17.32
CA ASP A 116 -6.70 -10.88 18.69
C ASP A 116 -5.18 -11.03 18.86
N VAL A 117 -4.60 -10.47 19.92
CA VAL A 117 -3.20 -10.74 20.28
C VAL A 117 -3.13 -12.10 20.96
N VAL A 118 -2.53 -13.07 20.29
CA VAL A 118 -2.36 -14.44 20.80
C VAL A 118 -0.96 -14.72 21.36
N GLY A 119 -0.07 -13.73 21.31
CA GLY A 119 1.27 -13.83 21.86
C GLY A 119 2.23 -12.74 21.39
N TYR A 120 3.52 -12.94 21.61
CA TYR A 120 4.55 -11.93 21.31
C TYR A 120 5.94 -12.53 21.06
N LYS A 121 6.86 -11.72 20.52
CA LYS A 121 8.32 -11.93 20.61
C LYS A 121 8.96 -10.81 21.43
N GLY A 122 9.98 -11.18 22.20
CA GLY A 122 10.66 -10.28 23.15
C GLY A 122 10.27 -10.59 24.58
N ALA A 123 10.64 -9.70 25.51
CA ALA A 123 10.17 -9.79 26.90
C ALA A 123 8.75 -9.22 26.97
N PRO A 124 7.87 -9.72 27.87
CA PRO A 124 6.49 -9.20 27.99
C PRO A 124 6.44 -7.71 28.32
N LEU A 125 7.39 -7.21 29.13
CA LEU A 125 7.53 -5.78 29.45
C LEU A 125 8.20 -4.94 28.35
N ARG A 126 8.77 -5.59 27.33
CA ARG A 126 9.42 -4.93 26.18
C ARG A 126 9.14 -5.73 24.88
N PRO A 127 7.86 -5.86 24.49
CA PRO A 127 7.49 -6.65 23.33
C PRO A 127 8.02 -5.97 22.07
N ARG A 128 8.59 -6.77 21.16
CA ARG A 128 9.11 -6.28 19.88
C ARG A 128 8.14 -6.48 18.73
N THR A 129 7.40 -7.59 18.75
CA THR A 129 6.38 -7.94 17.76
C THR A 129 5.23 -8.64 18.48
N LEU A 130 4.02 -8.47 17.96
CA LEU A 130 2.83 -9.20 18.41
C LEU A 130 2.55 -10.37 17.47
N ALA A 131 2.10 -11.49 18.02
CA ALA A 131 1.45 -12.53 17.24
C ALA A 131 -0.05 -12.25 17.29
N VAL A 132 -0.67 -12.04 16.13
CA VAL A 132 -2.08 -11.68 16.03
C VAL A 132 -2.84 -12.74 15.24
N ARG A 133 -4.07 -13.05 15.67
CA ARG A 133 -5.02 -13.88 14.93
C ARG A 133 -5.98 -12.98 14.18
N LEU A 134 -5.94 -13.07 12.86
CA LEU A 134 -6.80 -12.31 11.95
C LEU A 134 -8.21 -12.92 11.91
N PRO A 135 -9.23 -12.17 11.42
CA PRO A 135 -10.60 -12.67 11.30
C PRO A 135 -10.74 -13.93 10.44
N ASP A 136 -9.83 -14.14 9.48
CA ASP A 136 -9.78 -15.34 8.65
C ASP A 136 -9.16 -16.58 9.35
N GLY A 137 -8.85 -16.46 10.64
CA GLY A 137 -8.26 -17.51 11.48
C GLY A 137 -6.75 -17.66 11.36
N ARG A 138 -6.10 -17.01 10.38
CA ARG A 138 -4.64 -17.08 10.24
C ARG A 138 -3.95 -16.34 11.37
N THR A 139 -2.84 -16.89 11.85
CA THR A 139 -1.98 -16.22 12.83
C THR A 139 -0.75 -15.66 12.11
N ALA A 140 -0.48 -14.37 12.30
CA ALA A 140 0.65 -13.66 11.71
C ALA A 140 1.48 -12.95 12.78
N LEU A 141 2.78 -12.72 12.51
CA LEU A 141 3.57 -11.79 13.30
C LEU A 141 3.44 -10.39 12.72
N SER A 142 3.25 -9.43 13.61
CA SER A 142 3.33 -8.03 13.24
C SER A 142 4.76 -7.63 12.86
N GLN A 143 4.88 -6.53 12.13
CA GLN A 143 6.10 -5.74 12.12
C GLN A 143 6.51 -5.33 13.54
N ARG A 144 7.75 -4.84 13.66
CA ARG A 144 8.23 -4.30 14.92
C ARG A 144 7.33 -3.16 15.39
N ILE A 145 6.81 -3.27 16.61
CA ILE A 145 5.98 -2.22 17.19
C ILE A 145 6.84 -1.07 17.72
N GLY A 146 6.31 0.15 17.62
CA GLY A 146 6.96 1.35 18.15
C GLY A 146 6.91 1.44 19.67
N ALA A 147 7.72 2.33 20.25
CA ALA A 147 7.85 2.47 21.70
C ALA A 147 6.54 2.79 22.43
N ARG A 148 5.70 3.66 21.85
CA ARG A 148 4.38 4.00 22.39
C ARG A 148 3.49 2.77 22.53
N LEU A 149 3.29 2.05 21.42
CA LEU A 149 2.45 0.86 21.40
C LEU A 149 3.02 -0.24 22.31
N ALA A 150 4.35 -0.42 22.33
CA ALA A 150 5.00 -1.37 23.22
C ALA A 150 4.74 -1.05 24.70
N ALA A 151 4.78 0.22 25.10
CA ALA A 151 4.48 0.64 26.46
C ALA A 151 3.00 0.42 26.82
N GLU A 152 2.10 0.59 25.85
CA GLU A 152 0.66 0.38 26.02
C GLU A 152 0.31 -1.09 26.23
N VAL A 153 0.88 -2.02 25.45
CA VAL A 153 0.58 -3.46 25.58
C VAL A 153 1.39 -4.18 26.65
N ALA A 154 2.55 -3.65 27.05
CA ALA A 154 3.45 -4.28 28.01
C ALA A 154 2.79 -4.72 29.33
N PRO A 155 2.00 -3.88 30.04
CA PRO A 155 1.37 -4.30 31.28
C PRO A 155 0.36 -5.43 31.08
N LEU A 156 -0.39 -5.40 29.98
CA LEU A 156 -1.38 -6.43 29.63
C LEU A 156 -0.70 -7.77 29.32
N LEU A 157 0.40 -7.74 28.56
CA LEU A 157 1.18 -8.94 28.25
C LEU A 157 1.92 -9.50 29.47
N ALA A 158 2.34 -8.64 30.41
CA ALA A 158 2.98 -9.09 31.65
C ALA A 158 1.98 -9.76 32.60
N ALA A 159 0.71 -9.36 32.58
CA ALA A 159 -0.37 -9.99 33.33
C ALA A 159 -0.94 -11.26 32.66
N ALA A 160 -0.73 -11.42 31.35
CA ALA A 160 -1.26 -12.53 30.58
C ALA A 160 -0.64 -13.88 30.98
N THR A 161 -1.46 -14.93 31.03
CA THR A 161 -0.98 -16.30 31.28
C THR A 161 -0.28 -16.84 30.05
N VAL A 162 1.02 -17.14 30.18
CA VAL A 162 1.80 -17.79 29.13
C VAL A 162 1.35 -19.25 28.97
N THR A 163 0.95 -19.62 27.76
CA THR A 163 0.45 -20.97 27.43
C THR A 163 1.51 -21.83 26.75
N GLY A 164 2.67 -21.26 26.40
CA GLY A 164 3.83 -21.99 25.89
C GLY A 164 4.48 -21.34 24.66
N ARG A 165 4.95 -22.17 23.73
CA ARG A 165 5.54 -21.74 22.46
C ARG A 165 4.67 -22.23 21.32
N ALA A 166 4.42 -21.35 20.34
CA ALA A 166 3.61 -21.65 19.17
C ALA A 166 4.26 -21.09 17.89
N ARG A 167 3.69 -21.43 16.74
CA ARG A 167 4.14 -20.95 15.42
C ARG A 167 3.01 -20.28 14.65
N THR A 168 3.34 -19.25 13.87
CA THR A 168 2.39 -18.63 12.93
C THR A 168 2.06 -19.56 11.79
N SER A 169 1.07 -19.18 10.97
CA SER A 169 0.77 -19.89 9.71
C SER A 169 1.96 -19.91 8.73
N ALA A 170 2.91 -18.97 8.88
CA ALA A 170 4.16 -18.92 8.12
C ALA A 170 5.35 -19.65 8.82
N GLY A 171 5.13 -20.27 9.98
CA GLY A 171 6.13 -21.07 10.71
C GLY A 171 6.98 -20.29 11.73
N ASP A 172 6.76 -18.99 11.91
CA ASP A 172 7.51 -18.16 12.85
C ASP A 172 7.17 -18.50 14.31
N ALA A 173 8.17 -18.80 15.12
CA ALA A 173 7.97 -19.10 16.54
C ALA A 173 7.68 -17.85 17.38
N TYR A 174 6.74 -17.93 18.32
CA TYR A 174 6.41 -16.87 19.27
C TYR A 174 6.06 -17.45 20.65
N THR A 175 6.03 -16.59 21.68
CA THR A 175 5.53 -16.95 23.02
C THR A 175 4.03 -16.76 23.04
N ALA A 176 3.29 -17.86 23.22
CA ALA A 176 1.83 -17.85 23.24
C ALA A 176 1.32 -17.43 24.63
N ALA A 177 0.28 -16.60 24.65
CA ALA A 177 -0.32 -16.10 25.87
C ALA A 177 -1.81 -15.85 25.69
N ALA A 178 -2.60 -16.10 26.74
CA ALA A 178 -4.00 -15.71 26.80
C ALA A 178 -4.10 -14.23 27.20
N THR A 179 -4.15 -13.33 26.22
CA THR A 179 -4.02 -11.89 26.48
C THR A 179 -5.37 -11.16 26.60
N GLY A 180 -6.39 -11.58 25.86
CA GLY A 180 -7.66 -10.85 25.72
C GLY A 180 -7.55 -9.49 25.02
N ILE A 181 -6.37 -9.15 24.46
CA ILE A 181 -6.13 -7.86 23.81
C ILE A 181 -6.59 -7.95 22.35
N VAL A 182 -7.36 -6.96 21.91
CA VAL A 182 -7.70 -6.75 20.51
C VAL A 182 -6.92 -5.56 19.98
N VAL A 183 -6.37 -5.69 18.77
CA VAL A 183 -5.63 -4.62 18.10
C VAL A 183 -6.18 -4.39 16.70
N GLU A 184 -6.17 -3.13 16.27
CA GLU A 184 -6.42 -2.78 14.88
C GLU A 184 -5.14 -3.04 14.08
N VAL A 185 -5.24 -3.82 13.01
CA VAL A 185 -4.10 -4.19 12.17
C VAL A 185 -4.33 -3.86 10.71
N LEU A 186 -3.35 -3.24 10.09
CA LEU A 186 -3.21 -3.20 8.65
C LEU A 186 -2.69 -4.56 8.18
N ALA A 187 -3.56 -5.39 7.61
CA ALA A 187 -3.19 -6.68 7.04
C ALA A 187 -3.09 -6.55 5.51
N GLY A 188 -1.89 -6.72 4.93
CA GLY A 188 -1.75 -6.76 3.49
C GLY A 188 -2.60 -7.88 2.86
N THR A 189 -3.18 -7.68 1.69
CA THR A 189 -4.07 -8.67 1.02
C THR A 189 -3.32 -9.80 0.31
N THR A 190 -1.99 -9.88 0.41
CA THR A 190 -1.15 -10.82 -0.35
C THR A 190 -0.63 -11.99 0.49
N ARG A 191 -0.09 -13.03 -0.17
CA ARG A 191 0.47 -14.24 0.47
C ARG A 191 1.62 -13.95 1.46
N HIS A 192 2.27 -12.79 1.34
CA HIS A 192 3.30 -12.28 2.27
C HIS A 192 2.84 -10.98 2.94
N ALA A 193 1.55 -10.92 3.28
CA ALA A 193 0.92 -9.81 3.97
C ALA A 193 1.78 -9.31 5.13
N VAL A 194 2.29 -8.10 4.99
CA VAL A 194 2.84 -7.37 6.12
C VAL A 194 1.67 -7.06 7.05
N CYS A 195 1.81 -7.43 8.33
CA CYS A 195 0.86 -7.09 9.37
C CYS A 195 1.43 -5.94 10.19
N THR A 196 0.78 -4.78 10.20
CA THR A 196 1.21 -3.63 11.00
C THR A 196 0.14 -3.29 12.00
N VAL A 197 0.48 -3.32 13.30
CA VAL A 197 -0.44 -2.90 14.35
C VAL A 197 -0.51 -1.39 14.39
N THR A 198 -1.71 -0.83 14.25
CA THR A 198 -1.94 0.63 14.23
C THR A 198 -2.26 1.16 15.63
N ARG A 199 -3.10 0.45 16.39
CA ARG A 199 -3.47 0.80 17.77
C ARG A 199 -4.07 -0.39 18.53
N VAL A 200 -4.13 -0.29 19.84
CA VAL A 200 -4.95 -1.15 20.70
C VAL A 200 -6.41 -0.68 20.64
N ARG A 201 -7.36 -1.62 20.76
CA ARG A 201 -8.80 -1.36 20.85
C ARG A 201 -9.27 -1.22 22.29
#